data_AF-A0A3D5JJV2-F1
#
_entry.id   AF-A0A3D5JJV2-F1
#
_cell.length_a   1.000
_cell.length_b   1.000
_cell.length_c   1.000
_cell.angle_alpha   90.00
_cell.angle_beta   90.00
_cell.angle_gamma   90.00
#
_symmetry.space_group_name_H-M   'P 1'
#
loop_
_entity.id
_entity.type
_entity.pdbx_description
1 polymer ?
#
loop_
_entity_poly.entity_id
_entity_poly.type
_entity_poly.pdbx_seq_one_letter_code
_entity_poly.pdbx_strand_id
1 'polypeptide(L)'
;MADILNALVIIANFIIVPGLAYGSQLALGALGVTLVFGVLRFSNIAHGETMAAGAMFTMLATWWLQSMGIGFGPLPTALLALPFGIAAAMGLCLATDRAVYGYYRRV
;
A
#
# COMPACT_ATOMS: atom_id res chain seq x y z
N MET A 1 -14.10 -8.82 35.26
CA MET A 1 -13.86 -9.49 33.95
C MET A 1 -14.01 -8.50 32.80
N ALA A 2 -15.09 -7.71 32.75
CA ALA A 2 -15.30 -6.68 31.73
C ALA A 2 -14.14 -5.66 31.65
N ASP A 3 -13.58 -5.24 32.79
CA ASP A 3 -12.48 -4.25 32.82
C ASP A 3 -11.19 -4.77 32.19
N ILE A 4 -10.87 -6.06 32.37
CA ILE A 4 -9.68 -6.69 31.77
C ILE A 4 -9.84 -6.79 30.25
N LEU A 5 -11.02 -7.21 29.78
CA LEU A 5 -11.32 -7.23 28.35
C LEU A 5 -11.26 -5.83 27.75
N ASN A 6 -11.80 -4.83 28.44
CA ASN A 6 -11.78 -3.45 27.98
C ASN A 6 -10.34 -2.89 27.90
N ALA A 7 -9.49 -3.19 28.91
CA ALA A 7 -8.08 -2.83 28.88
C ALA A 7 -7.35 -3.45 27.67
N LEU A 8 -7.63 -4.73 27.35
CA LEU A 8 -7.08 -5.38 26.15
C LEU A 8 -7.56 -4.71 24.86
N VAL A 9 -8.84 -4.34 24.78
CA VAL A 9 -9.40 -3.63 23.60
C VAL A 9 -8.71 -2.28 23.39
N ILE A 10 -8.49 -1.51 24.46
CA ILE A 10 -7.80 -0.22 24.39
C ILE A 10 -6.36 -0.40 23.91
N ILE A 11 -5.61 -1.34 24.49
CA ILE A 11 -4.23 -1.63 24.07
C ILE A 11 -4.20 -2.08 22.60
N ALA A 12 -5.12 -2.95 22.19
CA ALA A 12 -5.19 -3.41 20.81
C ALA A 12 -5.47 -2.26 19.84
N ASN A 13 -6.41 -1.37 20.18
CA ASN A 13 -6.85 -0.28 19.31
C ASN A 13 -5.82 0.84 19.16
N PHE A 14 -5.09 1.18 20.23
CA PHE A 14 -4.18 2.32 20.23
C PHE A 14 -2.69 1.95 20.09
N ILE A 15 -2.29 0.73 20.44
CA ILE A 15 -0.88 0.33 20.46
C ILE A 15 -0.63 -0.78 19.44
N ILE A 16 -1.30 -1.92 19.57
CA ILE A 16 -0.94 -3.12 18.79
C ILE A 16 -1.28 -2.93 17.32
N VAL A 17 -2.55 -2.58 16.99
CA VAL A 17 -2.97 -2.44 15.60
C VAL A 17 -2.25 -1.29 14.91
N PRO A 18 -2.16 -0.07 15.48
CA PRO A 18 -1.43 1.03 14.84
C PRO A 18 0.07 0.75 14.74
N GLY A 19 0.68 0.18 15.78
CA GLY A 19 2.11 -0.16 15.79
C GLY A 19 2.45 -1.21 14.74
N LEU A 20 1.61 -2.25 14.59
CA LEU A 20 1.79 -3.28 13.57
C LEU A 20 1.58 -2.70 12.17
N ALA A 21 0.55 -1.87 11.96
CA ALA A 21 0.27 -1.25 10.67
C ALA A 21 1.43 -0.33 10.22
N TYR A 22 1.90 0.55 11.10
CA TYR A 22 3.00 1.48 10.81
C TYR A 22 4.33 0.73 10.63
N GLY A 23 4.62 -0.25 11.48
CA GLY A 23 5.81 -1.10 11.36
C GLY A 23 5.79 -1.90 10.04
N SER A 24 4.63 -2.44 9.66
CA SER A 24 4.47 -3.15 8.37
C SER A 24 4.69 -2.22 7.18
N GLN A 25 4.19 -0.98 7.24
CA GLN A 25 4.41 0.01 6.19
C GLN A 25 5.91 0.35 6.02
N LEU A 26 6.63 0.55 7.13
CA LEU A 26 8.08 0.79 7.09
C LEU A 26 8.84 -0.44 6.58
N ALA A 27 8.47 -1.64 7.02
CA ALA A 27 9.09 -2.89 6.58
C ALA A 27 8.88 -3.14 5.08
N LEU A 28 7.66 -2.91 4.57
CA LEU A 28 7.36 -3.02 3.13
C LEU A 28 8.14 -1.99 2.31
N GLY A 29 8.27 -0.75 2.80
CA GLY A 29 9.11 0.26 2.15
C GLY A 29 10.58 -0.16 2.07
N ALA A 30 11.15 -0.67 3.17
CA ALA A 30 12.53 -1.15 3.21
C ALA A 30 12.76 -2.38 2.30
N LEU A 31 11.85 -3.36 2.35
CA LEU A 31 11.88 -4.53 1.47
C LEU A 31 11.79 -4.13 -0.01
N GLY A 32 10.92 -3.18 -0.35
CA GLY A 32 10.79 -2.71 -1.71
C GLY A 32 12.02 -2.00 -2.24
N VAL A 33 12.64 -1.10 -1.46
CA VAL A 33 13.89 -0.43 -1.86
C VAL A 33 15.04 -1.43 -2.05
N THR A 34 15.17 -2.42 -1.17
CA THR A 34 16.22 -3.45 -1.29
C THR A 34 16.02 -4.34 -2.53
N LEU A 35 14.79 -4.75 -2.83
CA LEU A 35 14.46 -5.51 -4.04
C LEU A 35 14.70 -4.70 -5.32
N VAL A 36 14.23 -3.45 -5.34
CA VAL A 36 14.39 -2.55 -6.49
C VAL A 36 15.87 -2.28 -6.76
N PHE A 37 16.66 -1.99 -5.73
CA PHE A 37 18.11 -1.82 -5.88
C PHE A 37 18.79 -3.10 -6.37
N GLY A 38 18.38 -4.27 -5.85
CA GLY A 38 18.89 -5.57 -6.30
C GLY A 38 18.64 -5.86 -7.78
N VAL A 39 17.50 -5.42 -8.32
CA VAL A 39 17.13 -5.62 -9.73
C VAL A 39 17.69 -4.54 -10.65
N LEU A 40 17.42 -3.27 -10.34
CA LEU A 40 17.72 -2.14 -11.22
C LEU A 40 19.16 -1.62 -11.07
N ARG A 41 19.88 -1.98 -10.00
CA ARG A 41 21.26 -1.57 -9.71
C ARG A 41 21.51 -0.06 -9.61
N PHE A 42 20.45 0.75 -9.55
CA PHE A 42 20.50 2.17 -9.22
C PHE A 42 19.58 2.47 -8.04
N SER A 43 19.91 3.53 -7.30
CA SER A 43 19.12 3.96 -6.15
C SER A 43 17.80 4.60 -6.61
N ASN A 44 16.69 3.88 -6.45
CA ASN A 44 15.35 4.41 -6.72
C ASN A 44 14.70 4.91 -5.43
N ILE A 45 14.95 6.19 -5.10
CA ILE A 45 14.42 6.82 -3.88
C ILE A 45 12.90 7.10 -4.00
N ALA A 46 12.35 7.06 -5.22
CA ALA A 46 10.91 7.27 -5.47
C ALA A 46 10.03 6.07 -5.08
N HIS A 47 10.58 4.98 -4.53
CA HIS A 47 9.78 3.82 -4.16
C HIS A 47 8.67 4.15 -3.15
N GLY A 48 8.95 5.04 -2.17
CA GLY A 48 7.94 5.53 -1.23
C GLY A 48 6.75 6.19 -1.93
N GLU A 49 7.00 6.97 -2.97
CA GLU A 49 5.96 7.60 -3.81
C GLU A 49 5.14 6.55 -4.56
N THR A 50 5.77 5.49 -5.08
CA THR A 50 5.03 4.39 -5.73
C THR A 50 4.12 3.64 -4.76
N MET A 51 4.56 3.46 -3.51
CA MET A 51 3.76 2.83 -2.46
C MET A 51 2.57 3.72 -2.07
N ALA A 52 2.79 5.02 -1.90
CA ALA A 52 1.74 6.00 -1.61
C ALA A 52 0.71 6.08 -2.74
N ALA A 53 1.15 6.09 -4.00
CA ALA A 53 0.27 6.10 -5.17
C ALA A 53 -0.63 4.85 -5.21
N GLY A 54 -0.09 3.65 -4.94
CA GLY A 54 -0.87 2.42 -4.86
C GLY A 54 -1.95 2.45 -3.77
N ALA A 55 -1.62 2.98 -2.59
CA ALA A 55 -2.60 3.21 -1.53
C ALA A 55 -3.69 4.19 -1.96
N MET A 56 -3.31 5.30 -2.62
CA MET A 56 -4.24 6.32 -3.10
C MET A 56 -5.19 5.78 -4.18
N PHE A 57 -4.69 4.99 -5.15
CA PHE A 57 -5.55 4.35 -6.15
C PHE A 57 -6.55 3.38 -5.51
N THR A 58 -6.11 2.61 -4.52
CA THR A 58 -7.01 1.72 -3.76
C THR A 58 -8.07 2.51 -3.00
N MET A 59 -7.69 3.63 -2.37
CA MET A 59 -8.62 4.50 -1.64
C MET A 59 -9.66 5.13 -2.57
N LEU A 60 -9.25 5.63 -3.74
CA LEU A 60 -10.15 6.19 -4.75
C LEU A 60 -11.11 5.13 -5.31
N ALA A 61 -10.61 3.94 -5.61
CA ALA A 61 -11.45 2.82 -6.04
C ALA A 61 -12.43 2.39 -4.93
N THR A 62 -12.01 2.44 -3.67
CA THR A 62 -12.88 2.17 -2.51
C THR A 62 -14.02 3.17 -2.43
N TRP A 63 -13.71 4.47 -2.55
CA TRP A 63 -14.73 5.52 -2.56
C TRP A 63 -15.70 5.38 -3.73
N TRP A 64 -15.19 4.99 -4.90
CA TRP A 64 -16.02 4.73 -6.07
C TRP A 64 -16.95 3.53 -5.89
N LEU A 65 -16.45 2.41 -5.34
CA LEU A 65 -17.27 1.25 -4.99
C LEU A 65 -18.34 1.60 -3.95
N GLN A 66 -17.97 2.38 -2.92
CA GLN A 66 -18.90 2.83 -1.89
C GLN A 66 -19.97 3.77 -2.44
N SER A 67 -19.65 4.66 -3.38
CA SER A 67 -20.64 5.56 -4.00
C SER A 67 -21.67 4.81 -4.85
N MET A 68 -21.33 3.62 -5.35
CA MET A 68 -22.24 2.69 -6.00
C MET A 68 -23.04 1.81 -5.02
N GLY A 69 -22.84 1.97 -3.71
CA GLY A 69 -23.48 1.15 -2.68
C GLY A 69 -22.88 -0.24 -2.52
N ILE A 70 -21.69 -0.51 -3.09
CA ILE A 70 -21.02 -1.81 -2.99
C ILE A 70 -20.26 -1.87 -1.66
N GLY A 71 -20.84 -2.61 -0.72
CA GLY A 71 -20.26 -2.92 0.58
C GLY A 71 -19.68 -4.34 0.66
N PHE A 72 -18.81 -4.60 1.63
CA PHE A 72 -18.31 -5.95 1.93
C PHE A 72 -18.69 -6.42 3.35
N GLY A 73 -19.92 -6.12 3.76
CA GLY A 73 -20.46 -6.50 5.07
C GLY A 73 -19.57 -6.02 6.22
N PRO A 74 -19.13 -6.91 7.13
CA PRO A 74 -18.26 -6.53 8.26
C PRO A 74 -16.82 -6.22 7.85
N LEU A 75 -16.42 -6.54 6.62
CA LEU A 75 -15.05 -6.37 6.15
C LEU A 75 -14.88 -5.03 5.40
N PRO A 76 -13.67 -4.45 5.40
CA PRO A 76 -13.41 -3.22 4.67
C PRO A 76 -13.65 -3.39 3.16
N THR A 77 -14.43 -2.50 2.56
CA THR A 77 -14.62 -2.42 1.10
C THR A 77 -13.30 -2.22 0.33
N ALA A 78 -12.28 -1.71 1.01
CA ALA A 78 -10.93 -1.59 0.47
C ALA A 78 -10.36 -2.94 -0.01
N LEU A 79 -10.75 -4.06 0.60
CA LEU A 79 -10.32 -5.40 0.16
C LEU A 79 -10.81 -5.74 -1.25
N LEU A 80 -12.02 -5.30 -1.61
CA LEU A 80 -12.56 -5.44 -2.98
C LEU A 80 -11.91 -4.46 -3.96
N ALA A 81 -11.45 -3.31 -3.47
CA ALA A 81 -10.79 -2.29 -4.26
C ALA A 81 -9.32 -2.62 -4.58
N LEU A 82 -8.68 -3.49 -3.79
CA LEU A 82 -7.25 -3.85 -3.92
C LEU A 82 -6.85 -4.28 -5.35
N PRO A 83 -7.58 -5.15 -6.06
CA PRO A 83 -7.20 -5.55 -7.42
C PRO A 83 -7.13 -4.37 -8.39
N PHE A 84 -8.04 -3.39 -8.26
CA PHE A 84 -8.04 -2.18 -9.07
C PHE A 84 -6.83 -1.29 -8.75
N GLY A 85 -6.53 -1.12 -7.45
CA GLY A 85 -5.35 -0.39 -7.00
C GLY A 85 -4.04 -1.02 -7.49
N ILE A 86 -3.93 -2.35 -7.41
CA ILE A 86 -2.77 -3.11 -7.91
C ILE A 86 -2.63 -2.92 -9.42
N ALA A 87 -3.72 -3.04 -10.19
CA ALA A 87 -3.69 -2.84 -11.64
C ALA A 87 -3.21 -1.43 -12.01
N ALA A 88 -3.71 -0.40 -11.32
CA ALA A 88 -3.29 0.98 -11.54
C ALA A 88 -1.82 1.21 -11.16
N ALA A 89 -1.37 0.66 -10.03
CA ALA A 89 0.03 0.74 -9.60
C ALA A 89 0.98 0.03 -10.58
N MET A 90 0.60 -1.15 -11.09
CA MET A 90 1.36 -1.84 -12.15
C MET A 90 1.45 -0.98 -13.40
N GLY A 91 0.35 -0.35 -13.82
CA GLY A 91 0.34 0.58 -14.95
C GLY A 91 1.31 1.74 -14.75
N LEU A 92 1.30 2.37 -13.57
CA LEU A 92 2.21 3.46 -13.21
C LEU A 92 3.68 3.02 -13.25
N CYS A 93 4.00 1.85 -12.68
CA CYS A 93 5.37 1.31 -12.68
C CYS A 93 5.86 1.02 -14.10
N LEU A 94 5.04 0.39 -14.95
CA LEU A 94 5.39 0.11 -16.34
C LEU A 94 5.52 1.38 -17.18
N ALA A 95 4.68 2.39 -16.94
CA ALA A 95 4.79 3.69 -17.58
C ALA A 95 6.10 4.39 -17.19
N THR A 96 6.45 4.36 -15.90
CA THR A 96 7.71 4.91 -15.38
C THR A 96 8.92 4.18 -15.96
N ASP A 97 8.87 2.86 -16.04
CA ASP A 97 9.93 2.06 -16.64
C ASP A 97 10.16 2.45 -18.10
N ARG A 98 9.10 2.56 -18.91
CA ARG A 98 9.20 2.97 -20.31
C ARG A 98 9.66 4.41 -20.50
N ALA A 99 9.10 5.34 -19.72
CA ALA A 99 9.33 6.77 -19.90
C ALA A 99 10.68 7.24 -19.35
N VAL A 100 11.13 6.66 -18.24
CA VAL A 100 12.33 7.12 -17.51
C VAL A 100 13.44 6.07 -17.55
N TYR A 101 13.18 4.85 -17.08
CA TYR A 101 14.24 3.85 -16.90
C TYR A 101 14.75 3.25 -18.21
N GLY A 102 13.92 3.23 -19.26
CA GLY A 102 14.30 2.79 -20.60
C GLY A 102 15.46 3.57 -21.21
N TYR A 103 15.63 4.85 -20.84
CA TYR A 103 16.78 5.66 -21.23
C TYR A 103 18.06 5.19 -20.52
N TYR A 104 18.00 5.04 -19.19
CA TYR A 104 19.15 4.64 -18.37
C TYR A 104 19.63 3.20 -18.65
N ARG A 105 18.79 2.31 -19.16
CA ARG A 105 19.19 0.95 -19.56
C ARG A 105 20.02 0.88 -20.84
N ARG A 106 20.02 1.92 -21.67
CA ARG A 106 20.72 1.94 -22.96
C ARG A 106 22.12 2.55 -22.90
N VAL A 107 22.47 3.17 -21.78
CA VAL A 107 23.79 3.79 -21.53
C VAL A 107 24.61 2.86 -20.67
#